data_AF-A0A090S054-F1
#
_entry.id   AF-A0A090S054-F1
#
_cell.length_a   1.000
_cell.length_b   1.000
_cell.length_c   1.000
_cell.angle_alpha   90.00
_cell.angle_beta   90.00
_cell.angle_gamma   90.00
#
_symmetry.space_group_name_H-M   'P 1'
#
loop_
_entity.id
_entity.type
_entity.pdbx_description
1 polymer ?
#
loop_
_entity_poly.entity_id
_entity_poly.type
_entity_poly.pdbx_seq_one_letter_code
_entity_poly.pdbx_strand_id
1 'polypeptide(L)'
;MFVAAGVSIIDVSSGIGGWNRPKDRRGEGYLVSESEYLKSQDLGVPVIGVGGIESSSFMELALEQERLDLIAVGRAILRGPIQFSVTNMINPENTSIA
;
A
#
# COMPACT_ATOMS: atom_id res chain seq x y z
N MET A 1 -13.11 -12.02 14.08
CA MET A 1 -12.66 -11.78 15.47
C MET A 1 -12.20 -10.33 15.68
N PHE A 2 -11.19 -9.82 14.95
CA PHE A 2 -10.69 -8.45 15.16
C PHE A 2 -11.71 -7.34 14.86
N VAL A 3 -12.41 -7.41 13.72
CA VAL A 3 -13.47 -6.44 13.38
C VAL A 3 -14.58 -6.43 14.44
N ALA A 4 -15.04 -7.62 14.86
CA ALA A 4 -16.03 -7.76 15.94
C ALA A 4 -15.53 -7.22 17.29
N ALA A 5 -14.20 -7.15 17.50
CA ALA A 5 -13.60 -6.56 18.68
C ALA A 5 -13.41 -5.02 18.56
N GLY A 6 -13.84 -4.41 17.46
CA GLY A 6 -13.83 -2.95 17.25
C GLY A 6 -12.67 -2.41 16.43
N VAL A 7 -11.87 -3.27 15.78
CA VAL A 7 -10.82 -2.80 14.83
C VAL A 7 -11.48 -2.06 13.66
N SER A 8 -11.05 -0.83 13.41
CA SER A 8 -11.63 0.04 12.36
C SER A 8 -10.83 0.08 11.06
N ILE A 9 -9.61 -0.48 11.04
CA ILE A 9 -8.72 -0.53 9.88
C ILE A 9 -7.70 -1.65 10.06
N ILE A 10 -7.32 -2.32 8.98
CA ILE A 10 -6.35 -3.43 9.00
C ILE A 10 -5.13 -3.06 8.17
N ASP A 11 -3.95 -2.95 8.81
CA ASP A 11 -2.66 -2.80 8.13
C ASP A 11 -2.00 -4.18 7.95
N VAL A 12 -1.77 -4.57 6.70
CA VAL A 12 -1.37 -5.92 6.32
C VAL A 12 0.12 -5.96 6.02
N SER A 13 0.88 -6.53 6.94
CA SER A 13 2.33 -6.73 6.81
C SER A 13 2.74 -8.16 7.16
N SER A 14 4.03 -8.50 7.01
CA SER A 14 4.58 -9.83 7.24
C SER A 14 4.95 -10.15 8.71
N GLY A 15 4.61 -9.25 9.64
CA GLY A 15 4.91 -9.40 11.08
C GLY A 15 6.40 -9.29 11.44
N ILE A 16 6.68 -9.31 12.75
CA ILE A 16 8.06 -9.34 13.30
C ILE A 16 8.63 -10.75 13.09
N GLY A 17 9.74 -10.85 12.38
CA GLY A 17 10.30 -12.12 11.89
C GLY A 17 10.19 -12.27 10.36
N GLY A 18 9.46 -11.35 9.71
CA GLY A 18 9.40 -11.21 8.27
C GLY A 18 9.02 -12.53 7.62
N TRP A 19 7.77 -12.98 7.86
CA TRP A 19 7.13 -14.12 7.19
C TRP A 19 7.91 -14.47 5.94
N ASN A 20 8.54 -15.66 5.92
CA ASN A 20 9.52 -16.12 4.93
C ASN A 20 9.09 -15.73 3.52
N ARG A 21 9.38 -14.48 3.13
CA ARG A 21 8.86 -13.93 1.89
C ARG A 21 9.46 -14.83 0.83
N PRO A 22 8.63 -15.50 0.02
CA PRO A 22 9.14 -16.39 -1.02
C PRO A 22 10.25 -15.66 -1.77
N LYS A 23 11.41 -16.31 -1.97
CA LYS A 23 12.61 -15.63 -2.46
C LYS A 23 12.41 -15.02 -3.86
N ASP A 24 11.45 -15.56 -4.59
CA ASP A 24 10.90 -15.15 -5.88
C ASP A 24 9.98 -13.92 -5.79
N ARG A 25 9.35 -13.63 -4.65
CA ARG A 25 8.61 -12.38 -4.44
C ARG A 25 9.57 -11.23 -4.18
N ARG A 26 9.97 -10.60 -5.28
CA ARG A 26 10.82 -9.40 -5.36
C ARG A 26 10.10 -8.33 -6.17
N GLY A 27 10.53 -7.09 -6.01
CA GLY A 27 9.94 -5.95 -6.69
C GLY A 27 8.87 -5.24 -5.87
N GLU A 28 8.16 -4.35 -6.55
CA GLU A 28 7.17 -3.45 -5.99
C GLU A 28 5.91 -4.20 -5.51
N GLY A 29 5.39 -3.83 -4.34
CA GLY A 29 4.13 -4.39 -3.83
C GLY A 29 4.19 -5.86 -3.40
N TYR A 30 5.34 -6.34 -2.91
CA TYR A 30 5.55 -7.76 -2.62
C TYR A 30 4.67 -8.37 -1.51
N LEU A 31 3.84 -7.57 -0.83
CA LEU A 31 2.81 -8.01 0.13
C LEU A 31 1.38 -7.60 -0.28
N VAL A 32 1.19 -6.99 -1.45
CA VAL A 32 -0.14 -6.50 -1.87
C VAL A 32 -1.11 -7.64 -2.11
N SER A 33 -0.64 -8.83 -2.50
CA SER A 33 -1.50 -10.02 -2.64
C SER A 33 -2.23 -10.39 -1.35
N GLU A 34 -1.60 -10.18 -0.20
CA GLU A 34 -2.19 -10.46 1.12
C GLU A 34 -3.27 -9.43 1.47
N SER A 35 -3.05 -8.15 1.14
CA SER A 35 -4.05 -7.09 1.27
C SER A 35 -5.25 -7.35 0.35
N GLU A 36 -5.00 -7.73 -0.90
CA GLU A 36 -6.02 -8.06 -1.90
C GLU A 36 -6.88 -9.24 -1.47
N TYR A 37 -6.24 -10.28 -0.93
CA TYR A 37 -6.97 -11.40 -0.35
C TYR A 37 -7.90 -10.93 0.77
N LEU A 38 -7.43 -10.11 1.71
CA LEU A 38 -8.26 -9.61 2.81
C LEU A 38 -9.37 -8.67 2.33
N LYS A 39 -9.10 -7.84 1.33
CA LYS A 39 -10.08 -6.95 0.69
C LYS A 39 -11.21 -7.75 0.04
N SER A 40 -10.91 -8.89 -0.59
CA SER A 40 -11.91 -9.79 -1.17
C SER A 40 -12.84 -10.48 -0.16
N GLN A 41 -12.50 -10.45 1.15
CA GLN A 41 -13.31 -11.06 2.20
C GLN A 41 -14.46 -10.18 2.70
N ASP A 42 -14.62 -8.96 2.16
CA ASP A 42 -15.68 -8.01 2.54
C ASP A 42 -15.83 -7.82 4.06
N LEU A 43 -14.71 -7.50 4.72
CA LEU A 43 -14.63 -7.42 6.18
C LEU A 43 -15.37 -6.21 6.77
N GLY A 44 -15.91 -5.32 5.95
CA GLY A 44 -16.59 -4.08 6.38
C GLY A 44 -15.66 -3.02 6.96
N VAL A 45 -14.34 -3.20 6.87
CA VAL A 45 -13.33 -2.23 7.32
C VAL A 45 -12.24 -2.07 6.26
N PRO A 46 -11.65 -0.87 6.11
CA PRO A 46 -10.60 -0.61 5.13
C PRO A 46 -9.32 -1.42 5.38
N VAL A 47 -8.62 -1.76 4.30
CA VAL A 47 -7.36 -2.49 4.28
C VAL A 47 -6.22 -1.58 3.78
N ILE A 48 -5.17 -1.43 4.59
CA ILE A 48 -3.91 -0.79 4.18
C ILE A 48 -2.96 -1.86 3.63
N GLY A 49 -2.41 -1.63 2.43
CA GLY A 49 -1.35 -2.46 1.87
C GLY A 49 0.03 -1.81 1.91
N VAL A 50 1.05 -2.65 2.08
CA VAL A 50 2.46 -2.26 2.18
C VAL A 50 3.34 -3.17 1.32
N GLY A 51 4.65 -2.93 1.35
CA GLY A 51 5.64 -3.88 0.84
C GLY A 51 6.38 -3.37 -0.39
N GLY A 52 7.38 -2.51 -0.16
CA GLY A 52 8.30 -2.08 -1.22
C GLY A 52 7.64 -1.24 -2.32
N ILE A 53 6.53 -0.57 -2.01
CA ILE A 53 5.84 0.34 -2.91
C ILE A 53 6.68 1.61 -3.10
N GLU A 54 6.88 2.05 -4.34
CA GLU A 54 7.75 3.19 -4.70
C GLU A 54 7.16 4.15 -5.75
N SER A 55 6.33 3.68 -6.69
CA SER A 55 5.87 4.41 -7.88
C SER A 55 4.38 4.77 -7.83
N SER A 56 4.04 5.97 -8.32
CA SER A 56 2.65 6.42 -8.42
C SER A 56 1.79 5.53 -9.31
N SER A 57 2.31 5.07 -10.44
CA SER A 57 1.57 4.20 -11.35
C SER A 57 1.15 2.88 -10.71
N PHE A 58 2.02 2.27 -9.87
CA PHE A 58 1.64 1.09 -9.10
C PHE A 58 0.59 1.43 -8.05
N MET A 59 0.74 2.56 -7.36
CA MET A 59 -0.20 3.01 -6.33
C MET A 59 -1.60 3.22 -6.90
N GLU A 60 -1.73 3.99 -7.99
CA GLU A 60 -3.00 4.26 -8.66
C GLU A 60 -3.62 2.96 -9.18
N LEU A 61 -2.84 2.12 -9.87
CA LEU A 61 -3.36 0.85 -10.40
C LEU A 61 -3.88 -0.07 -9.29
N ALA A 62 -3.21 -0.12 -8.13
CA ALA A 62 -3.65 -0.94 -7.01
C ALA A 62 -4.95 -0.43 -6.38
N LEU A 63 -5.14 0.89 -6.32
CA LEU A 63 -6.36 1.53 -5.83
C LEU A 63 -7.51 1.38 -6.84
N GLU A 64 -7.27 1.63 -8.12
CA GLU A 64 -8.24 1.47 -9.22
C GLU A 64 -8.78 0.04 -9.33
N GLN A 65 -7.91 -0.95 -9.08
CA GLN A 65 -8.28 -2.37 -9.07
C GLN A 65 -8.87 -2.83 -7.73
N GLU A 66 -9.13 -1.92 -6.79
CA GLU A 66 -9.67 -2.21 -5.45
C GLU A 66 -8.90 -3.32 -4.71
N ARG A 67 -7.58 -3.39 -4.90
CA ARG A 67 -6.72 -4.41 -4.25
C ARG A 67 -6.48 -4.10 -2.78
N LEU A 68 -6.74 -2.87 -2.38
CA LEU A 68 -6.58 -2.30 -1.04
C LEU A 68 -7.34 -0.97 -1.00
N ASP A 69 -7.53 -0.41 0.19
CA ASP A 69 -8.18 0.89 0.37
C ASP A 69 -7.18 2.03 0.56
N LEU A 70 -6.01 1.71 1.10
CA LEU A 70 -4.97 2.66 1.50
C LEU A 70 -3.59 2.05 1.25
N ILE A 71 -2.62 2.90 0.95
CA ILE A 71 -1.25 2.49 0.69
C ILE A 71 -0.31 3.12 1.71
N ALA A 72 0.52 2.29 2.35
CA ALA A 72 1.61 2.76 3.19
C ALA A 72 2.97 2.63 2.48
N VAL A 73 3.60 3.77 2.23
CA VAL A 73 4.95 3.86 1.66
C VAL A 73 5.94 4.24 2.76
N GLY A 74 7.00 3.45 2.92
CA GLY A 74 8.03 3.66 3.93
C GLY A 74 9.37 4.08 3.32
N ARG A 75 10.23 3.09 3.02
CA ARG A 75 11.63 3.31 2.59
C ARG A 75 11.80 4.22 1.37
N ALA A 76 10.83 4.26 0.44
CA ALA A 76 10.91 5.15 -0.71
C ALA A 76 10.79 6.63 -0.30
N ILE A 77 9.85 6.96 0.59
CA ILE A 77 9.74 8.30 1.21
C ILE A 77 11.02 8.62 1.98
N LEU A 78 11.50 7.71 2.84
CA LEU A 78 12.68 7.96 3.67
C LEU A 78 13.98 8.16 2.87
N ARG A 79 14.08 7.60 1.66
CA ARG A 79 15.24 7.79 0.77
C ARG A 79 15.38 9.24 0.30
N GLY A 80 14.27 9.97 0.22
CA GLY A 80 14.25 11.37 -0.21
C GLY A 80 12.82 11.90 -0.21
N PRO A 81 12.32 12.46 0.92
CA PRO A 81 10.91 12.82 1.05
C PRO A 81 10.44 13.85 0.02
N ILE A 82 11.26 14.87 -0.24
CA ILE A 82 10.96 15.91 -1.25
C ILE A 82 10.95 15.31 -2.65
N GLN A 83 11.97 14.51 -2.98
CA GLN A 83 12.04 13.87 -4.30
C GLN A 83 10.86 12.91 -4.52
N PHE A 84 10.52 12.11 -3.51
CA PHE A 84 9.37 11.22 -3.57
C PHE A 84 8.08 12.01 -3.80
N SER A 85 7.88 13.11 -3.08
CA SER A 85 6.71 13.98 -3.25
C SER A 85 6.62 14.52 -4.68
N VAL A 86 7.72 15.07 -5.21
CA VAL A 86 7.74 15.65 -6.57
C VAL A 86 7.51 14.59 -7.63
N THR A 87 8.06 13.38 -7.46
CA THR A 87 7.95 12.31 -8.45
C THR A 87 6.61 11.58 -8.40
N ASN A 88 6.03 11.36 -7.21
CA ASN A 88 4.91 10.44 -7.03
C ASN A 88 3.62 11.08 -6.51
N MET A 89 3.68 12.25 -5.88
CA MET A 89 2.50 12.87 -5.23
C MET A 89 2.02 14.13 -5.94
N ILE A 90 2.91 14.83 -6.66
CA ILE A 90 2.55 16.03 -7.42
C ILE A 90 2.23 15.61 -8.85
N ASN A 91 0.97 15.72 -9.24
CA ASN A 91 0.59 15.61 -10.65
C ASN A 91 0.88 16.94 -11.35
N PRO A 92 1.82 17.00 -12.32
CA PRO A 92 2.12 18.23 -13.05
C PRO A 92 0.89 18.80 -13.76
N GLU A 93 -0.12 17.98 -14.10
CA GLU A 93 -1.34 18.45 -14.76
C GLU A 93 -2.33 19.17 -13.82
N ASN A 94 -2.18 19.04 -12.50
CA ASN A 94 -3.04 19.71 -11.50
C ASN A 94 -2.40 20.98 -10.88
N THR A 95 -1.25 21.43 -11.39
CA THR A 95 -0.50 22.56 -10.79
C THR A 95 -0.94 23.94 -11.34
N SER A 96 -1.90 23.99 -12.26
CA SER A 96 -2.36 25.24 -12.92
C SER A 96 -3.58 25.90 -12.26
N ILE A 97 -4.00 25.45 -11.07
CA ILE A 97 -5.10 26.06 -10.29
C ILE A 97 -4.60 26.49 -8.92
N ALA A 98 -3.69 27.47 -8.89
CA ALA A 98 -3.36 28.26 -7.72
C ALA A 98 -3.18 29.72 -8.13
#